data_AF-A0A2N0ZRQ2-F1
#
_entry.id   AF-A0A2N0ZRQ2-F1
#
_cell.length_a   1.000
_cell.length_b   1.000
_cell.length_c   1.000
_cell.angle_alpha   90.00
_cell.angle_beta   90.00
_cell.angle_gamma   90.00
#
_symmetry.space_group_name_H-M   'P 1'
#
loop_
_entity.id
_entity.type
_entity.pdbx_description
1 polymer ?
#
loop_
_entity_poly.entity_id
_entity_poly.type
_entity_poly.pdbx_seq_one_letter_code
_entity_poly.pdbx_strand_id
1 'polypeptide(L)'
;MAKRLISMMAIASIWALTGCNNAADSVDATDQTPEAAATAADSSTPKGESAVGTIDWSLVDSGEKPADPTNYQYPFALDSQNVRDYADYFKVHAATAQHNLTISMASNEALSKALDQLSETYVSHEVTDGNEMTLIIHTTPDVAASSYDYVLSDDFAKGLVLPIVIQPDGKKGDVKAHGEMAE
;
A
#
# COMPACT_ATOMS: atom_id res chain seq x y z
N MET A 1 -41.56 35.69 28.18
CA MET A 1 -42.62 34.66 28.12
C MET A 1 -42.02 33.40 27.49
N ALA A 2 -42.40 32.18 27.90
CA ALA A 2 -42.00 30.84 27.37
C ALA A 2 -40.48 30.58 27.17
N LYS A 3 -39.80 29.55 27.72
CA LYS A 3 -40.12 28.25 28.35
C LYS A 3 -40.67 27.13 27.45
N ARG A 4 -39.77 26.48 26.68
CA ARG A 4 -39.62 25.01 26.42
C ARG A 4 -38.13 24.78 26.08
N LEU A 5 -37.35 23.80 26.55
CA LEU A 5 -37.54 22.63 27.43
C LEU A 5 -38.08 21.33 26.78
N ILE A 6 -37.17 20.58 26.13
CA ILE A 6 -37.20 19.15 25.74
C ILE A 6 -35.73 18.71 25.83
N SER A 7 -35.22 17.94 26.80
CA SER A 7 -35.52 16.57 27.26
C SER A 7 -34.85 15.46 26.44
N MET A 8 -34.03 14.68 27.16
CA MET A 8 -33.14 13.58 26.77
C MET A 8 -33.66 12.54 25.76
N MET A 9 -32.72 11.94 25.02
CA MET A 9 -32.62 10.48 24.98
C MET A 9 -31.14 10.06 24.91
N ALA A 10 -30.71 9.18 25.82
CA ALA A 10 -29.40 8.54 25.81
C ALA A 10 -29.57 7.10 25.33
N ILE A 11 -28.66 6.62 24.47
CA ILE A 11 -28.57 5.22 24.08
C ILE A 11 -27.19 4.73 24.52
N ALA A 12 -27.15 4.03 25.65
CA ALA A 12 -25.98 3.33 26.13
C ALA A 12 -25.98 1.91 25.55
N SER A 13 -25.07 1.63 24.61
CA SER A 13 -24.87 0.28 24.08
C SER A 13 -23.92 -0.50 24.98
N ILE A 14 -24.48 -1.33 25.87
CA ILE A 14 -23.71 -2.21 26.75
C ILE A 14 -23.29 -3.45 25.95
N TRP A 15 -22.00 -3.56 25.62
CA TRP A 15 -21.42 -4.81 25.14
C TRP A 15 -21.04 -5.68 26.34
N ALA A 16 -21.78 -6.77 26.54
CA ALA A 16 -21.42 -7.80 27.49
C ALA A 16 -20.55 -8.87 26.80
N LEU A 17 -19.23 -8.84 27.01
CA LEU A 17 -18.39 -10.02 26.79
C LEU A 17 -18.40 -10.87 28.06
N THR A 18 -19.22 -11.92 28.06
CA THR A 18 -19.06 -13.04 29.00
C THR A 18 -17.81 -13.82 28.61
N GLY A 19 -16.86 -13.93 29.53
CA GLY A 19 -15.63 -14.70 29.34
C GLY A 19 -15.73 -16.16 29.82
N CYS A 20 -14.58 -16.83 29.80
CA CYS A 20 -14.29 -18.16 30.34
C CYS A 20 -14.91 -19.34 29.54
N ASN A 21 -14.10 -20.12 28.81
CA ASN A 21 -13.11 -21.12 29.26
C ASN A 21 -13.75 -22.48 29.54
N ASN A 22 -13.34 -23.50 28.77
CA ASN A 22 -13.43 -24.90 29.17
C ASN A 22 -12.14 -25.63 28.77
N ALA A 23 -11.48 -26.20 29.77
CA ALA A 23 -10.43 -27.20 29.67
C ALA A 23 -10.86 -28.44 30.49
N ALA A 24 -10.19 -29.57 30.25
CA ALA A 24 -10.46 -30.92 30.78
C ALA A 24 -11.68 -31.62 30.12
N ASP A 25 -11.50 -32.61 29.23
CA ASP A 25 -10.93 -33.96 29.44
C ASP A 25 -11.80 -34.88 30.33
N SER A 26 -12.37 -35.93 29.73
CA SER A 26 -12.54 -37.28 30.34
C SER A 26 -13.15 -38.30 29.35
N VAL A 27 -12.30 -39.21 28.89
CA VAL A 27 -12.50 -40.67 28.61
C VAL A 27 -13.90 -41.26 28.30
N ASP A 28 -13.96 -42.04 27.21
CA ASP A 28 -14.37 -43.46 27.25
C ASP A 28 -13.62 -44.25 26.15
N ALA A 29 -13.45 -45.56 26.30
CA ALA A 29 -12.56 -46.37 25.46
C ALA A 29 -13.11 -47.76 25.10
N THR A 30 -13.08 -48.14 23.81
CA THR A 30 -13.28 -49.54 23.38
C THR A 30 -12.49 -49.91 22.11
N ASP A 31 -11.38 -50.63 22.33
CA ASP A 31 -10.76 -51.72 21.57
C ASP A 31 -10.56 -51.78 20.02
N GLN A 32 -9.34 -52.24 19.67
CA GLN A 32 -8.94 -53.18 18.61
C GLN A 32 -8.94 -52.80 17.11
N THR A 33 -7.74 -52.53 16.57
CA THR A 33 -6.90 -53.49 15.77
C THR A 33 -5.80 -52.72 15.00
N PRO A 34 -4.54 -53.19 14.93
CA PRO A 34 -3.45 -52.48 14.25
C PRO A 34 -3.37 -52.77 12.73
N GLU A 35 -2.38 -52.11 12.08
CA GLU A 35 -1.84 -52.37 10.73
C GLU A 35 -2.41 -51.53 9.56
N ALA A 36 -1.72 -50.43 9.25
CA ALA A 36 -1.28 -50.08 7.89
C ALA A 36 -0.31 -48.89 7.93
N ALA A 37 0.97 -49.12 7.62
CA ALA A 37 1.90 -48.03 7.34
C ALA A 37 1.63 -47.47 5.94
N ALA A 38 0.86 -46.38 5.85
CA ALA A 38 0.64 -45.65 4.60
C ALA A 38 1.63 -44.47 4.50
N THR A 39 2.70 -44.75 3.76
CA THR A 39 3.62 -43.82 3.10
C THR A 39 3.16 -42.38 2.94
N ALA A 40 4.07 -41.45 3.21
CA ALA A 40 3.95 -40.04 2.85
C ALA A 40 3.53 -39.87 1.37
N ALA A 41 2.33 -39.33 1.16
CA ALA A 41 1.99 -38.59 -0.04
C ALA A 41 2.20 -37.10 0.28
N ASP A 42 3.48 -36.71 0.33
CA ASP A 42 3.85 -35.32 0.19
C ASP A 42 3.33 -34.85 -1.18
N SER A 43 2.23 -34.11 -1.17
CA SER A 43 1.68 -33.46 -2.37
C SER A 43 2.51 -32.23 -2.71
N SER A 44 3.83 -32.43 -2.84
CA SER A 44 4.71 -31.64 -3.68
C SER A 44 4.21 -31.77 -5.12
N THR A 45 3.14 -31.03 -5.43
CA THR A 45 2.92 -30.51 -6.77
C THR A 45 4.28 -29.98 -7.22
N PRO A 46 4.86 -30.49 -8.31
CA PRO A 46 6.12 -29.94 -8.78
C PRO A 46 5.90 -28.44 -8.97
N LYS A 47 6.66 -27.61 -8.26
CA LYS A 47 6.70 -26.17 -8.47
C LYS A 47 7.29 -25.96 -9.86
N GLY A 48 6.42 -26.10 -10.85
CA GLY A 48 6.74 -25.92 -12.26
C GLY A 48 7.26 -24.51 -12.40
N GLU A 49 8.50 -24.42 -12.88
CA GLU A 49 9.03 -23.33 -13.70
C GLU A 49 8.21 -22.04 -13.55
N SER A 50 8.52 -21.28 -12.49
CA SER A 50 7.66 -20.20 -11.96
C SER A 50 7.00 -19.43 -13.09
N ALA A 51 5.68 -19.58 -13.23
CA ALA A 51 4.91 -18.75 -14.14
C ALA A 51 5.10 -17.30 -13.72
N VAL A 52 5.87 -16.54 -14.50
CA VAL A 52 6.29 -15.19 -14.13
C VAL A 52 5.05 -14.32 -13.95
N GLY A 53 4.80 -13.91 -12.71
CA GLY A 53 3.65 -13.10 -12.33
C GLY A 53 3.67 -11.79 -13.12
N THR A 54 2.58 -11.47 -13.79
CA THR A 54 2.44 -10.22 -14.55
C THR A 54 1.33 -9.41 -13.89
N ILE A 55 1.58 -8.11 -13.65
CA ILE A 55 0.55 -7.21 -13.13
C ILE A 55 -0.48 -6.95 -14.24
N ASP A 56 -1.76 -7.12 -13.93
CA ASP A 56 -2.84 -6.65 -14.77
C ASP A 56 -3.13 -5.19 -14.40
N TRP A 57 -2.54 -4.27 -15.18
CA TRP A 57 -2.72 -2.84 -14.97
C TRP A 57 -4.17 -2.38 -15.13
N SER A 58 -5.04 -3.14 -15.82
CA SER A 58 -6.47 -2.80 -15.93
C SER A 58 -7.24 -2.95 -14.61
N LEU A 59 -6.69 -3.69 -13.65
CA LEU A 59 -7.21 -3.80 -12.28
C LEU A 59 -6.64 -2.73 -11.34
N VAL A 60 -5.52 -2.09 -11.72
CA VAL A 60 -4.93 -0.94 -11.00
C VAL A 60 -5.62 0.35 -11.42
N ASP A 61 -5.85 0.52 -12.73
CA ASP A 61 -6.42 1.70 -13.41
C ASP A 61 -7.56 2.37 -12.62
N SER A 62 -7.50 3.70 -12.51
CA SER A 62 -8.47 4.50 -11.76
C SER A 62 -9.69 4.91 -12.59
N GLY A 63 -9.62 4.80 -13.92
CA GLY A 63 -10.57 5.38 -14.87
C GLY A 63 -10.51 6.90 -15.00
N GLU A 64 -9.61 7.57 -14.27
CA GLU A 64 -9.44 9.02 -14.33
C GLU A 64 -8.66 9.46 -15.56
N LYS A 65 -8.86 10.72 -15.97
CA LYS A 65 -8.17 11.30 -17.13
C LYS A 65 -6.99 12.15 -16.67
N PRO A 66 -5.82 12.05 -17.33
CA PRO A 66 -4.70 12.94 -17.07
C PRO A 66 -5.13 14.41 -17.19
N ALA A 67 -4.83 15.18 -16.15
CA ALA A 67 -4.96 16.62 -16.13
C ALA A 67 -3.77 17.28 -16.84
N ASP A 68 -3.96 18.50 -17.34
CA ASP A 68 -2.86 19.32 -17.85
C ASP A 68 -2.07 19.91 -16.68
N PRO A 69 -0.80 19.51 -16.45
CA PRO A 69 -0.02 19.96 -15.30
C PRO A 69 0.32 21.46 -15.34
N THR A 70 0.17 22.12 -16.51
CA THR A 70 0.39 23.58 -16.65
C THR A 70 -0.81 24.41 -16.20
N ASN A 71 -2.00 23.81 -16.18
CA ASN A 71 -3.27 24.43 -15.78
C ASN A 71 -3.84 23.81 -14.48
N TYR A 72 -3.08 22.93 -13.82
CA TYR A 72 -3.51 22.22 -12.62
C TYR A 72 -3.53 23.12 -11.38
N GLN A 73 -4.58 22.99 -10.57
CA GLN A 73 -4.72 23.72 -9.31
C GLN A 73 -4.08 22.94 -8.16
N TYR A 74 -2.77 23.08 -7.99
CA TYR A 74 -2.02 22.40 -6.92
C TYR A 74 -2.47 22.87 -5.52
N PRO A 75 -2.55 21.97 -4.53
CA PRO A 75 -2.90 22.31 -3.15
C PRO A 75 -1.78 23.09 -2.44
N PHE A 76 -0.54 22.97 -2.90
CA PHE A 76 0.59 23.77 -2.44
C PHE A 76 0.71 25.08 -3.22
N ALA A 77 0.90 26.20 -2.53
CA ALA A 77 1.31 27.44 -3.18
C ALA A 77 2.74 27.34 -3.72
N LEU A 78 2.97 27.87 -4.93
CA LEU A 78 4.27 27.83 -5.63
C LEU A 78 5.39 28.54 -4.84
N ASP A 79 5.03 29.52 -4.01
CA ASP A 79 5.90 30.26 -3.10
C ASP A 79 5.75 29.83 -1.63
N SER A 80 5.22 28.63 -1.37
CA SER A 80 5.23 28.05 -0.02
C SER A 80 6.64 27.66 0.43
N GLN A 81 6.86 27.59 1.74
CA GLN A 81 8.16 27.18 2.29
C GLN A 81 8.53 25.75 1.86
N ASN A 82 7.58 24.81 1.94
CA ASN A 82 7.79 23.41 1.53
C ASN A 82 8.25 23.30 0.07
N VAL A 83 7.63 24.06 -0.86
CA VAL A 83 8.01 24.07 -2.27
C VAL A 83 9.42 24.64 -2.48
N ARG A 84 9.79 25.70 -1.73
CA ARG A 84 11.16 26.22 -1.74
C ARG A 84 12.16 25.19 -1.21
N ASP A 85 11.90 24.61 -0.05
CA ASP A 85 12.82 23.67 0.60
C ASP A 85 13.06 22.43 -0.27
N TYR A 86 12.01 21.91 -0.89
CA TYR A 86 12.11 20.80 -1.86
C TYR A 86 12.89 21.22 -3.11
N ALA A 87 12.56 22.37 -3.72
CA ALA A 87 13.26 22.90 -4.89
C ALA A 87 14.75 23.12 -4.63
N ASP A 88 15.09 23.69 -3.47
CA ASP A 88 16.46 23.95 -3.04
C ASP A 88 17.19 22.66 -2.66
N TYR A 89 16.54 21.66 -2.08
CA TYR A 89 17.17 20.37 -1.76
C TYR A 89 17.49 19.58 -3.04
N PHE A 90 16.49 19.36 -3.90
CA PHE A 90 16.63 18.54 -5.12
C PHE A 90 17.14 19.29 -6.35
N LYS A 91 17.38 20.61 -6.25
CA LYS A 91 17.86 21.49 -7.33
C LYS A 91 16.93 21.52 -8.55
N VAL A 92 15.62 21.51 -8.31
CA VAL A 92 14.56 21.57 -9.34
C VAL A 92 13.86 22.92 -9.36
N HIS A 93 13.05 23.17 -10.38
CA HIS A 93 12.19 24.36 -10.42
C HIS A 93 11.04 24.26 -9.41
N ALA A 94 10.57 25.40 -8.90
CA ALA A 94 9.46 25.46 -7.94
C ALA A 94 8.18 24.75 -8.45
N ALA A 95 7.90 24.79 -9.76
CA ALA A 95 6.76 24.08 -10.35
C ALA A 95 6.93 22.55 -10.28
N THR A 96 8.13 22.04 -10.55
CA THR A 96 8.48 20.62 -10.36
C THR A 96 8.37 20.22 -8.90
N ALA A 97 8.87 21.05 -7.98
CA ALA A 97 8.77 20.81 -6.54
C ALA A 97 7.30 20.78 -6.04
N GLN A 98 6.47 21.70 -6.51
CA GLN A 98 5.03 21.76 -6.22
C GLN A 98 4.29 20.51 -6.73
N HIS A 99 4.61 20.07 -7.95
CA HIS A 99 4.08 18.86 -8.55
C HIS A 99 4.48 17.62 -7.76
N ASN A 100 5.78 17.44 -7.51
CA ASN A 100 6.32 16.30 -6.78
C ASN A 100 5.80 16.19 -5.34
N LEU A 101 5.72 17.31 -4.60
CA LEU A 101 5.13 17.31 -3.26
C LEU A 101 3.66 16.86 -3.28
N THR A 102 2.92 17.24 -4.32
CA THR A 102 1.51 16.84 -4.48
C THR A 102 1.39 15.35 -4.76
N ILE A 103 2.19 14.83 -5.70
CA ILE A 103 2.20 13.40 -6.06
C ILE A 103 2.73 12.53 -4.92
N SER A 104 3.82 12.94 -4.26
CA SER A 104 4.43 12.19 -3.16
C SER A 104 3.44 11.91 -2.02
N MET A 105 2.63 12.91 -1.64
CA MET A 105 1.58 12.72 -0.63
C MET A 105 0.45 11.77 -1.07
N ALA A 106 0.15 11.69 -2.36
CA ALA A 106 -0.90 10.83 -2.92
C ALA A 106 -0.39 9.46 -3.39
N SER A 107 0.93 9.24 -3.44
CA SER A 107 1.57 8.03 -3.99
C SER A 107 1.13 6.71 -3.33
N ASN A 108 0.67 6.77 -2.08
CA ASN A 108 0.09 5.63 -1.36
C ASN A 108 -1.15 5.05 -2.04
N GLU A 109 -1.93 5.87 -2.78
CA GLU A 109 -3.07 5.39 -3.56
C GLU A 109 -2.62 4.38 -4.62
N ALA A 110 -1.66 4.79 -5.46
CA ALA A 110 -1.06 3.98 -6.52
C ALA A 110 -0.38 2.73 -5.96
N LEU A 111 0.38 2.88 -4.87
CA LEU A 111 1.06 1.78 -4.19
C LEU A 111 0.05 0.73 -3.69
N SER A 112 -1.01 1.14 -2.98
CA SER A 112 -1.98 0.20 -2.39
C SER A 112 -2.62 -0.70 -3.45
N LYS A 113 -3.04 -0.13 -4.58
CA LYS A 113 -3.62 -0.86 -5.72
C LYS A 113 -2.65 -1.82 -6.40
N ALA A 114 -1.36 -1.50 -6.43
CA ALA A 114 -0.33 -2.42 -6.94
C ALA A 114 -0.05 -3.56 -5.93
N LEU A 115 -0.06 -3.27 -4.62
CA LEU A 115 0.15 -4.27 -3.57
C LEU A 115 -0.96 -5.33 -3.52
N ASP A 116 -2.21 -4.95 -3.83
CA ASP A 116 -3.35 -5.89 -3.91
C ASP A 116 -3.11 -7.06 -4.89
N GLN A 117 -2.30 -6.85 -5.94
CA GLN A 117 -1.90 -7.91 -6.88
C GLN A 117 -0.59 -8.60 -6.49
N LEU A 118 0.37 -7.87 -5.92
CA LEU A 118 1.71 -8.38 -5.66
C LEU A 118 1.77 -9.31 -4.43
N SER A 119 0.99 -9.04 -3.38
CA SER A 119 0.91 -9.90 -2.19
C SER A 119 2.29 -10.37 -1.67
N GLU A 120 2.57 -11.69 -1.66
CA GLU A 120 3.82 -12.28 -1.19
C GLU A 120 5.06 -11.98 -2.07
N THR A 121 4.87 -11.47 -3.30
CA THR A 121 5.98 -11.13 -4.23
C THR A 121 6.53 -9.72 -4.04
N TYR A 122 5.86 -8.88 -3.25
CA TYR A 122 6.35 -7.55 -2.88
C TYR A 122 7.53 -7.64 -1.90
N VAL A 123 8.56 -6.82 -2.13
CA VAL A 123 9.77 -6.77 -1.28
C VAL A 123 9.95 -5.39 -0.65
N SER A 124 9.88 -4.32 -1.43
CA SER A 124 9.91 -2.94 -0.95
C SER A 124 9.43 -1.94 -2.01
N HIS A 125 9.37 -0.65 -1.69
CA HIS A 125 9.17 0.41 -2.68
C HIS A 125 10.00 1.65 -2.32
N GLU A 126 10.23 2.51 -3.31
CA GLU A 126 10.77 3.86 -3.15
C GLU A 126 10.07 4.81 -4.13
N VAL A 127 9.89 6.07 -3.73
CA VAL A 127 9.43 7.15 -4.62
C VAL A 127 10.65 8.00 -4.95
N THR A 128 10.95 8.17 -6.23
CA THR A 128 12.07 9.02 -6.66
C THR A 128 11.70 10.50 -6.58
N ASP A 129 12.70 11.32 -6.26
CA ASP A 129 12.59 12.78 -6.20
C ASP A 129 13.42 13.44 -7.31
N GLY A 130 13.23 14.75 -7.52
CA GLY A 130 13.94 15.52 -8.53
C GLY A 130 13.13 15.75 -9.80
N ASN A 131 13.72 15.61 -10.98
CA ASN A 131 13.03 15.97 -12.23
C ASN A 131 11.99 14.94 -12.69
N GLU A 132 12.16 13.67 -12.32
CA GLU A 132 11.29 12.56 -12.72
C GLU A 132 10.90 11.77 -11.47
N MET A 133 9.72 12.08 -10.93
CA MET A 133 9.13 11.33 -9.83
C MET A 133 8.51 10.03 -10.35
N THR A 134 8.84 8.91 -9.72
CA THR A 134 8.42 7.56 -10.10
C THR A 134 8.29 6.72 -8.83
N LEU A 135 7.21 5.93 -8.74
CA LEU A 135 7.05 4.89 -7.73
C LEU A 135 7.72 3.61 -8.23
N ILE A 136 8.87 3.27 -7.68
CA ILE A 136 9.57 2.01 -7.95
C ILE A 136 9.12 0.99 -6.92
N ILE A 137 8.60 -0.15 -7.36
CA ILE A 137 8.18 -1.27 -6.52
C ILE A 137 9.13 -2.44 -6.77
N HIS A 138 9.90 -2.80 -5.75
CA HIS A 138 10.82 -3.92 -5.76
C HIS A 138 10.08 -5.22 -5.45
N THR A 139 10.23 -6.21 -6.33
CA THR A 139 9.56 -7.50 -6.25
C THR A 139 10.55 -8.67 -6.26
N THR A 140 10.06 -9.88 -6.02
CA THR A 140 10.83 -11.10 -6.27
C THR A 140 11.11 -11.29 -7.77
N PRO A 141 12.16 -12.05 -8.15
CA PRO A 141 12.44 -12.39 -9.55
C PRO A 141 11.34 -13.20 -10.26
N ASP A 142 10.34 -13.71 -9.51
CA ASP A 142 9.17 -14.40 -10.06
C ASP A 142 8.13 -13.44 -10.68
N VAL A 143 8.37 -12.12 -10.71
CA VAL A 143 7.48 -11.10 -11.29
C VAL A 143 8.10 -10.45 -12.52
N ALA A 144 7.30 -10.15 -13.55
CA ALA A 144 7.75 -9.49 -14.77
C ALA A 144 7.99 -7.99 -14.53
N ALA A 145 9.17 -7.52 -14.95
CA ALA A 145 9.45 -6.08 -15.04
C ALA A 145 8.44 -5.41 -15.98
N SER A 146 7.82 -4.33 -15.51
CA SER A 146 6.77 -3.61 -16.22
C SER A 146 6.64 -2.18 -15.69
N SER A 147 5.98 -1.30 -16.45
CA SER A 147 5.76 0.09 -16.07
C SER A 147 4.36 0.55 -16.48
N TYR A 148 3.79 1.49 -15.73
CA TYR A 148 2.45 2.02 -15.99
C TYR A 148 2.29 3.43 -15.43
N ASP A 149 1.64 4.31 -16.21
CA ASP A 149 1.39 5.70 -15.85
C ASP A 149 0.06 5.82 -15.09
N TYR A 150 0.12 5.76 -13.75
CA TYR A 150 -1.08 5.77 -12.92
C TYR A 150 -1.66 7.17 -12.77
N VAL A 151 -2.92 7.34 -13.15
CA VAL A 151 -3.67 8.60 -12.93
C VAL A 151 -4.28 8.59 -11.54
N LEU A 152 -3.82 9.48 -10.67
CA LEU A 152 -4.32 9.61 -9.28
C LEU A 152 -5.80 9.99 -9.26
N SER A 153 -6.56 9.41 -8.33
CA SER A 153 -8.01 9.62 -8.22
C SER A 153 -8.45 10.33 -6.94
N ASP A 154 -7.61 10.35 -5.90
CA ASP A 154 -7.78 11.15 -4.69
C ASP A 154 -7.89 12.65 -5.02
N ASP A 155 -8.87 13.34 -4.44
CA ASP A 155 -9.19 14.74 -4.72
C ASP A 155 -8.00 15.71 -4.49
N PHE A 156 -6.98 15.34 -3.70
CA PHE A 156 -5.77 16.13 -3.49
C PHE A 156 -4.88 16.22 -4.73
N ALA A 157 -4.81 15.13 -5.52
CA ALA A 157 -3.90 14.98 -6.66
C ALA A 157 -4.62 14.52 -7.95
N LYS A 158 -5.96 14.57 -7.97
CA LYS A 158 -6.82 13.97 -8.99
C LYS A 158 -6.45 14.35 -10.42
N GLY A 159 -6.11 13.37 -11.24
CA GLY A 159 -5.69 13.56 -12.63
C GLY A 159 -4.20 13.80 -12.81
N LEU A 160 -3.40 13.97 -11.76
CA LEU A 160 -1.94 13.93 -11.88
C LEU A 160 -1.46 12.50 -12.14
N VAL A 161 -0.40 12.37 -12.91
CA VAL A 161 0.16 11.08 -13.33
C VAL A 161 1.37 10.73 -12.47
N LEU A 162 1.34 9.57 -11.81
CA LEU A 162 2.46 8.95 -11.13
C LEU A 162 2.94 7.74 -11.94
N PRO A 163 4.12 7.81 -12.59
CA PRO A 163 4.76 6.64 -13.17
C PRO A 163 5.04 5.57 -12.11
N ILE A 164 4.64 4.33 -12.38
CA ILE A 164 4.96 3.14 -11.58
C ILE A 164 5.93 2.26 -12.37
N VAL A 165 6.96 1.73 -11.71
CA VAL A 165 7.90 0.74 -12.26
C VAL A 165 7.99 -0.47 -11.34
N ILE A 166 7.81 -1.66 -11.90
CA ILE A 166 8.04 -2.94 -11.24
C ILE A 166 9.46 -3.41 -11.52
N GLN A 167 10.26 -3.54 -10.46
CA GLN A 167 11.67 -3.89 -10.54
C GLN A 167 11.93 -5.23 -9.82
N PRO A 168 12.03 -6.36 -10.56
CA PRO A 168 12.20 -7.69 -9.98
C PRO A 168 13.65 -7.99 -9.60
N ASP A 169 14.21 -7.17 -8.71
CA ASP A 169 15.60 -7.25 -8.24
C ASP A 169 15.76 -7.83 -6.82
N GLY A 170 14.66 -8.06 -6.10
CA GLY A 170 14.68 -8.50 -4.71
C GLY A 170 15.27 -7.49 -3.72
N LYS A 171 15.45 -6.22 -4.11
CA LYS A 171 16.00 -5.17 -3.25
C LYS A 171 15.03 -4.90 -2.10
N LYS A 172 15.53 -5.09 -0.88
CA LYS A 172 14.91 -4.52 0.31
C LYS A 172 15.35 -3.07 0.41
N GLY A 173 14.39 -2.15 0.46
CA GLY A 173 14.65 -0.72 0.52
C GLY A 173 15.62 -0.40 1.67
N ASP A 174 16.56 0.52 1.40
CA ASP A 174 17.50 1.02 2.38
C ASP A 174 16.77 1.91 3.40
N VAL A 175 16.01 1.28 4.30
CA VAL A 175 15.50 1.93 5.51
C VAL A 175 16.70 2.19 6.42
N LYS A 176 17.45 3.24 6.09
CA LYS A 176 18.22 3.99 7.08
C LYS A 176 17.19 4.53 8.06
N ALA A 177 16.97 3.77 9.13
CA ALA A 177 16.29 4.27 10.30
C ALA A 177 16.89 5.64 10.62
N HIS A 178 16.05 6.66 10.65
CA HIS A 178 16.46 8.02 10.98
C HIS A 178 17.01 7.93 12.40
N GLY A 179 18.34 7.88 12.52
CA GLY A 179 18.99 7.57 13.78
C GLY A 179 18.54 8.58 14.81
N GLU A 180 18.00 8.10 15.93
CA GLU A 180 17.75 8.92 17.09
C GLU A 180 19.02 9.72 17.36
N MET A 181 18.91 11.05 17.35
CA MET A 181 19.98 11.88 17.86
C MET A 181 20.05 11.62 19.36
N ALA A 182 20.97 10.73 19.74
CA ALA A 182 21.37 10.58 21.13
C ALA A 182 21.96 11.92 21.58
N GLU A 183 21.24 12.61 22.47
CA GLU A 183 21.69 13.82 23.17
C GLU A 183 22.87 13.53 24.12
#